data_AF-A0AA38YGE7-F1
#
_entry.id   AF-A0AA38YGE7-F1
#
_cell.length_a   1.000
_cell.length_b   1.000
_cell.length_c   1.000
_cell.angle_alpha   90.00
_cell.angle_beta   90.00
_cell.angle_gamma   90.00
#
_symmetry.space_group_name_H-M   'P 1'
#
loop_
_entity.id
_entity.type
_entity.pdbx_description
1 polymer ?
#
loop_
_entity_poly.entity_id
_entity_poly.type
_entity_poly.pdbx_seq_one_letter_code
_entity_poly.pdbx_strand_id
1 'polypeptide(L)'
;MALELIGGTVVETLIGELIKAILDEGKKAAEFQSVFDRLQSTLISIGPTIQEIERLNKESDRSKETEQLVRMLKEGKELIQKCSKVTWWHYHKKWKYSNKLLDLDESLLRFFQVDMAVQGFRDIKEIRLGQRDPYHFKLGPCQAPDPPSLTVGLDIPLQELKMRLFRDDASVIVVSAPGGCGKTTLAKMLCHDHQVKENFKNNIFYVTVSKAFNLNAIVQSLFQHNGHGVPDFQNDEDAVNQLEQLLKQIAPAPTLLVLDDVWSGSESLLDNFVFEMPKYKILVTSRFEFPRFGSTYKLPLLKDEDAMTLFRSSAFQQDGRSYMPDEDLVEKIVEGCKGFPLALRVVGRSLCGQPAEAWESRVLTWSNGQSIFSSDSDLLLCLQSSLDALADKGILKECFMDLGSFPEDQKIPATALIDMWEELYKLHTGGVFAINNLQELSFRNLLTLVDARKDESDVDGCYNDTYVMLHDLLRELAIYQSSQEPIEQRKRLIVDLSGGKVPNWWTQANQQHFGARLLSISTGWLSFSLSLNMI
;
A
#
# COMPACT_ATOMS: atom_id res chain seq x y z
N MET A 1 43.19 -8.20 -3.84
CA MET A 1 42.93 -9.39 -4.67
C MET A 1 42.41 -8.91 -6.01
N ALA A 2 43.06 -9.36 -7.08
CA ALA A 2 42.88 -8.85 -8.44
C ALA A 2 41.49 -9.18 -9.00
N LEU A 3 40.88 -8.21 -9.70
CA LEU A 3 39.71 -8.44 -10.55
C LEU A 3 40.16 -9.29 -11.75
N GLU A 4 39.89 -10.58 -11.72
CA GLU A 4 39.72 -11.38 -12.93
C GLU A 4 38.23 -11.56 -13.18
N LEU A 5 37.63 -10.56 -13.83
CA LEU A 5 36.34 -10.67 -14.50
C LEU A 5 36.64 -10.76 -16.00
N ILE A 6 37.00 -11.97 -16.46
CA ILE A 6 37.01 -12.28 -17.90
C ILE A 6 35.90 -13.31 -18.09
N GLY A 7 34.69 -12.81 -18.43
CA GLY A 7 33.48 -13.62 -18.40
C GLY A 7 32.20 -13.04 -19.03
N GLY A 8 32.27 -12.08 -19.96
CA GLY A 8 31.31 -11.98 -21.07
C GLY A 8 29.88 -11.46 -20.82
N THR A 9 29.70 -10.14 -20.95
CA THR A 9 28.58 -9.40 -21.59
C THR A 9 28.95 -7.90 -21.73
N VAL A 10 28.11 -7.09 -22.39
CA VAL A 10 28.31 -5.63 -22.53
C VAL A 10 28.18 -4.90 -21.19
N VAL A 11 27.28 -5.32 -20.30
CA VAL A 11 27.00 -4.63 -19.02
C VAL A 11 28.12 -4.89 -18.01
N GLU A 12 28.59 -6.13 -17.88
CA GLU A 12 29.72 -6.47 -16.99
C GLU A 12 30.98 -5.67 -17.36
N THR A 13 31.24 -5.55 -18.66
CA THR A 13 32.36 -4.76 -19.18
C THR A 13 32.23 -3.29 -18.74
N LEU A 14 31.04 -2.71 -18.86
CA LEU A 14 30.79 -1.32 -18.48
C LEU A 14 30.90 -1.07 -16.98
N ILE A 15 30.49 -2.03 -16.14
CA ILE A 15 30.66 -1.93 -14.68
C ILE A 15 32.14 -2.00 -14.31
N GLY A 16 32.88 -2.94 -14.90
CA GLY A 16 34.32 -3.03 -14.70
C GLY A 16 35.04 -1.74 -15.10
N GLU A 17 34.64 -1.14 -16.23
CA GLU A 17 35.15 0.15 -16.68
C GLU A 17 34.80 1.30 -15.73
N LEU A 18 33.61 1.31 -15.16
CA LEU A 18 33.15 2.35 -14.24
C LEU A 18 33.88 2.26 -12.90
N ILE A 19 34.03 1.05 -12.33
CA ILE A 19 34.81 0.81 -11.12
C ILE A 19 36.27 1.22 -11.35
N LYS A 20 36.84 0.88 -12.51
CA LYS A 20 38.19 1.30 -12.86
C LYS A 20 38.31 2.82 -12.97
N ALA A 21 37.33 3.49 -13.57
CA ALA A 21 37.30 4.95 -13.63
C ALA A 21 37.24 5.59 -12.23
N ILE A 22 36.48 5.01 -11.30
CA ILE A 22 36.45 5.45 -9.89
C ILE A 22 37.84 5.31 -9.24
N LEU A 23 38.50 4.16 -9.43
CA LEU A 23 39.81 3.90 -8.82
C LEU A 23 40.95 4.76 -9.41
N ASP A 24 40.91 5.01 -10.72
CA ASP A 24 41.95 5.76 -11.44
C ASP A 24 41.77 7.27 -11.27
N GLU A 25 40.53 7.78 -11.33
CA GLU A 25 40.23 9.21 -11.25
C GLU A 25 39.95 9.69 -9.82
N GLY A 26 39.53 8.82 -8.90
CA GLY A 26 39.31 9.13 -7.48
C GLY A 26 40.56 9.66 -6.78
N LYS A 27 41.75 9.18 -7.18
CA LYS A 27 43.05 9.68 -6.70
C LYS A 27 43.30 11.15 -7.04
N LYS A 28 42.71 11.65 -8.13
CA LYS A 28 42.83 13.06 -8.58
C LYS A 28 41.74 13.95 -8.00
N ALA A 29 40.69 13.35 -7.42
CA ALA A 29 39.46 13.99 -7.00
C ALA A 29 39.08 13.54 -5.57
N ALA A 30 40.05 13.62 -4.65
CA ALA A 30 39.92 13.18 -3.25
C ALA A 30 38.72 13.82 -2.53
N GLU A 31 38.26 14.97 -3.01
CA GLU A 31 37.11 15.70 -2.48
C GLU A 31 35.75 15.07 -2.80
N PHE A 32 35.70 14.09 -3.70
CA PHE A 32 34.53 13.27 -4.04
C PHE A 32 34.65 11.83 -3.51
N GLN A 33 35.72 11.51 -2.78
CA GLN A 33 36.05 10.13 -2.40
C GLN A 33 34.91 9.42 -1.67
N SER A 34 34.20 10.10 -0.77
CA SER A 34 33.06 9.50 -0.05
C SER A 34 31.90 9.10 -0.97
N VAL A 35 31.64 9.87 -2.03
CA VAL A 35 30.59 9.56 -3.01
C VAL A 35 31.06 8.47 -3.97
N PHE A 36 32.35 8.46 -4.30
CA PHE A 36 32.97 7.40 -5.09
C PHE A 36 32.99 6.05 -4.38
N ASP A 37 33.32 6.02 -3.09
CA ASP A 37 33.31 4.80 -2.28
C ASP A 37 31.89 4.23 -2.20
N ARG A 38 30.88 5.10 -2.06
CA ARG A 38 29.47 4.70 -2.05
C ARG A 38 29.03 4.10 -3.39
N LEU A 39 29.30 4.80 -4.50
CA LEU A 39 28.96 4.31 -5.84
C LEU A 39 29.69 3.01 -6.17
N GLN A 40 30.96 2.87 -5.77
CA GLN A 40 31.72 1.63 -5.93
C GLN A 40 31.11 0.49 -5.13
N SER A 41 30.68 0.74 -3.89
CA SER A 41 29.99 -0.25 -3.05
C SER A 41 28.68 -0.72 -3.70
N THR A 42 27.88 0.22 -4.23
CA THR A 42 26.66 -0.10 -4.99
C THR A 42 26.97 -0.97 -6.20
N LEU A 43 27.94 -0.61 -7.04
CA LEU A 43 28.32 -1.37 -8.24
C LEU A 43 28.81 -2.79 -7.93
N ILE A 44 29.52 -2.97 -6.82
CA ILE A 44 29.95 -4.30 -6.35
C ILE A 44 28.75 -5.10 -5.84
N SER A 45 27.82 -4.47 -5.12
CA SER A 45 26.65 -5.14 -4.54
C SER A 45 25.66 -5.65 -5.59
N ILE A 46 25.50 -4.93 -6.70
CA ILE A 46 24.55 -5.28 -7.78
C ILE A 46 25.16 -6.23 -8.83
N GLY A 47 26.50 -6.38 -8.85
CA GLY A 47 27.22 -7.23 -9.80
C GLY A 47 26.71 -8.67 -9.89
N PRO A 48 26.51 -9.40 -8.78
CA PRO A 48 25.97 -10.76 -8.78
C PRO A 48 24.56 -10.86 -9.37
N THR A 49 23.71 -9.84 -9.16
CA THR A 49 22.34 -9.80 -9.68
C THR A 49 22.33 -9.69 -11.20
N ILE A 50 23.26 -8.93 -11.78
CA ILE A 50 23.40 -8.75 -13.23
C ILE A 50 23.83 -10.06 -13.91
N GLN A 51 24.74 -10.80 -13.27
CA GLN A 51 25.16 -12.12 -13.75
C GLN A 51 23.99 -13.09 -13.87
N GLU A 52 23.08 -13.06 -12.89
CA GLU A 52 21.89 -13.92 -12.91
C GLU A 52 20.88 -13.48 -13.99
N ILE A 53 20.68 -12.17 -14.17
CA ILE A 53 19.81 -11.62 -15.23
C ILE A 53 20.31 -12.00 -16.63
N GLU A 54 21.63 -11.87 -16.86
CA GLU A 54 22.21 -12.14 -18.17
C GLU A 54 22.32 -13.65 -18.46
N ARG A 55 22.42 -14.49 -17.41
CA ARG A 55 22.26 -15.95 -17.53
C ARG A 55 20.87 -16.32 -18.04
N LEU A 56 19.82 -15.65 -17.54
CA LEU A 56 18.43 -15.86 -17.95
C LEU A 56 18.13 -15.28 -19.34
N ASN A 57 18.76 -14.16 -19.70
CA ASN A 57 18.57 -13.52 -21.02
C ASN A 57 19.29 -14.21 -22.19
N LYS A 58 20.21 -15.14 -21.95
CA LYS A 58 20.82 -15.95 -23.03
C LYS A 58 19.84 -16.91 -23.72
N GLU A 59 18.67 -17.16 -23.11
CA GLU A 59 17.64 -18.08 -23.61
C GLU A 59 16.44 -17.38 -24.28
N SER A 60 16.36 -16.05 -24.22
CA SER A 60 15.25 -15.26 -24.76
C SER A 60 15.79 -13.97 -25.37
N ASP A 61 15.48 -13.70 -26.64
CA ASP A 61 15.99 -12.57 -27.45
C ASP A 61 15.53 -11.19 -26.93
N ARG A 62 15.98 -10.80 -25.73
CA ARG A 62 15.54 -9.64 -24.93
C ARG A 62 16.64 -8.58 -24.74
N SER A 63 17.42 -8.27 -25.78
CA SER A 63 18.52 -7.30 -25.70
C SER A 63 18.12 -5.83 -25.41
N LYS A 64 16.82 -5.51 -25.41
CA LYS A 64 16.31 -4.14 -25.19
C LYS A 64 16.17 -3.77 -23.71
N GLU A 65 16.12 -4.75 -22.81
CA GLU A 65 15.80 -4.54 -21.39
C GLU A 65 16.99 -4.02 -20.57
N THR A 66 18.22 -4.20 -21.08
CA THR A 66 19.45 -3.67 -20.47
C THR A 66 19.86 -2.30 -21.02
N GLU A 67 19.13 -1.72 -21.99
CA GLU A 67 19.51 -0.45 -22.63
C GLU A 67 19.53 0.73 -21.65
N GLN A 68 18.56 0.80 -20.75
CA GLN A 68 18.51 1.83 -19.71
C GLN A 68 19.69 1.72 -18.73
N LEU A 69 20.03 0.49 -18.32
CA LEU A 69 21.18 0.22 -17.46
C LEU A 69 22.50 0.58 -18.16
N VAL A 70 22.67 0.16 -19.41
CA VAL A 70 23.83 0.49 -20.25
C VAL A 70 23.99 2.00 -20.38
N ARG A 71 22.89 2.73 -20.56
CA ARG A 71 22.88 4.19 -20.63
C ARG A 71 23.34 4.82 -19.32
N MET A 72 22.79 4.41 -18.18
CA MET A 72 23.19 4.92 -16.86
C MET A 72 24.69 4.70 -16.58
N LEU A 73 25.21 3.51 -16.89
CA LEU A 73 26.63 3.18 -16.70
C LEU A 73 27.55 4.06 -17.57
N LYS A 74 27.17 4.30 -18.83
CA LYS A 74 27.92 5.20 -19.73
C LYS A 74 27.90 6.65 -19.25
N GLU A 75 26.73 7.16 -18.88
CA GLU A 75 26.58 8.52 -18.35
C GLU A 75 27.37 8.71 -17.05
N GLY A 76 27.39 7.68 -16.19
CA GLY A 76 28.20 7.67 -14.97
C GLY A 76 29.70 7.76 -15.20
N LYS A 77 30.21 7.04 -16.21
CA LYS A 77 31.63 7.09 -16.57
C LYS A 77 32.05 8.49 -17.01
N GLU A 78 31.25 9.15 -17.85
CA GLU A 78 31.50 10.54 -18.24
C GLU A 78 31.46 11.50 -17.05
N LEU A 79 30.56 11.25 -16.09
CA LEU A 79 30.41 12.08 -14.91
C LEU A 79 31.65 12.01 -14.02
N ILE A 80 32.21 10.83 -13.79
CA ILE A 80 33.45 10.63 -13.03
C ILE A 80 34.64 11.35 -13.70
N GLN A 81 34.76 11.25 -15.03
CA GLN A 81 35.80 11.97 -15.79
C GLN A 81 35.65 13.50 -15.73
N LYS A 82 34.43 14.01 -15.57
CA LYS A 82 34.18 15.45 -15.38
C LYS A 82 34.58 15.88 -13.96
N CYS A 83 34.43 15.02 -12.96
CA CYS A 83 34.81 15.28 -11.57
C CYS A 83 36.32 15.46 -11.40
N SER A 84 37.15 14.68 -12.09
CA SER A 84 38.62 14.80 -12.00
C SER A 84 39.21 16.07 -12.62
N LYS A 85 38.40 16.81 -13.38
CA LYS A 85 38.76 18.11 -13.95
C LYS A 85 38.30 19.29 -13.08
N VAL A 86 37.57 19.02 -11.99
CA VAL A 86 37.11 20.06 -11.06
C VAL A 86 38.28 20.49 -10.18
N THR A 87 38.53 21.79 -10.14
CA THR A 87 39.54 22.37 -9.25
C THR A 87 38.94 22.58 -7.87
N TRP A 88 39.72 22.28 -6.83
CA TRP A 88 39.26 22.21 -5.43
C TRP A 88 38.59 23.47 -4.86
N TRP A 89 38.77 24.64 -5.47
CA TRP A 89 38.15 25.91 -5.05
C TRP A 89 36.73 26.13 -5.61
N HIS A 90 36.25 25.31 -6.55
CA HIS A 90 34.95 25.52 -7.22
C HIS A 90 33.78 24.84 -6.48
N TYR A 91 33.44 25.39 -5.31
CA TYR A 91 32.47 24.79 -4.38
C TYR A 91 31.10 24.49 -5.00
N HIS A 92 30.58 25.39 -5.84
CA HIS A 92 29.31 25.18 -6.55
C HIS A 92 29.38 24.03 -7.58
N LYS A 93 30.50 23.88 -8.30
CA LYS A 93 30.68 22.75 -9.23
C LYS A 93 30.81 21.45 -8.45
N LYS A 94 31.49 21.47 -7.30
CA LYS A 94 31.61 20.31 -6.40
C LYS A 94 30.24 19.82 -5.94
N TRP A 95 29.44 20.70 -5.33
CA TRP A 95 28.08 20.36 -4.91
C TRP A 95 27.22 19.80 -6.05
N LYS A 96 27.28 20.45 -7.23
CA LYS A 96 26.54 20.02 -8.42
C LYS A 96 26.94 18.62 -8.91
N TYR A 97 28.24 18.30 -8.92
CA TYR A 97 28.71 16.98 -9.39
C TYR A 97 28.53 15.89 -8.33
N SER A 98 28.68 16.22 -7.05
CA SER A 98 28.34 15.31 -5.95
C SER A 98 26.87 14.89 -6.02
N ASN A 99 25.93 15.84 -6.18
CA ASN A 99 24.51 15.50 -6.32
C ASN A 99 24.24 14.61 -7.54
N LYS A 100 24.84 14.90 -8.70
CA LYS A 100 24.67 14.04 -9.88
C LYS A 100 25.20 12.61 -9.70
N LEU A 101 26.27 12.43 -8.92
CA LEU A 101 26.80 11.10 -8.61
C LEU A 101 25.90 10.36 -7.62
N LEU A 102 25.30 11.09 -6.67
CA LEU A 102 24.30 10.55 -5.76
C LEU A 102 23.01 10.16 -6.50
N ASP A 103 22.56 10.98 -7.45
CA ASP A 103 21.40 10.70 -8.31
C ASP A 103 21.64 9.45 -9.17
N LEU A 104 22.86 9.27 -9.70
CA LEU A 104 23.25 8.09 -10.44
C LEU A 104 23.22 6.84 -9.56
N ASP A 105 23.80 6.92 -8.37
CA ASP A 105 23.83 5.83 -7.38
C ASP A 105 22.41 5.41 -6.97
N GLU A 106 21.54 6.38 -6.69
CA GLU A 106 20.12 6.15 -6.38
C GLU A 106 19.36 5.57 -7.56
N SER A 107 19.63 6.03 -8.79
CA SER A 107 19.02 5.51 -10.01
C SER A 107 19.42 4.06 -10.29
N LEU A 108 20.69 3.70 -10.04
CA LEU A 108 21.15 2.32 -10.12
C LEU A 108 20.45 1.44 -9.08
N LEU A 109 20.40 1.87 -7.82
CA LEU A 109 19.70 1.12 -6.77
C LEU A 109 18.21 0.95 -7.08
N ARG A 110 17.53 2.02 -7.53
CA ARG A 110 16.11 1.97 -7.92
C ARG A 110 15.86 1.02 -9.08
N PHE A 111 16.71 0.99 -10.08
CA PHE A 111 16.60 0.04 -11.20
C PHE A 111 16.64 -1.42 -10.70
N PHE A 112 17.53 -1.74 -9.76
CA PHE A 112 17.62 -3.10 -9.20
C PHE A 112 16.59 -3.43 -8.11
N GLN A 113 16.11 -2.45 -7.36
CA GLN A 113 15.15 -2.65 -6.26
C GLN A 113 13.69 -2.57 -6.70
N VAL A 114 13.39 -1.76 -7.70
CA VAL A 114 12.02 -1.48 -8.16
C VAL A 114 11.79 -2.09 -9.52
N ASP A 115 12.60 -1.72 -10.53
CA ASP A 115 12.33 -2.14 -11.91
C ASP A 115 12.60 -3.64 -12.10
N MET A 116 13.68 -4.17 -11.50
CA MET A 116 13.99 -5.61 -11.47
C MET A 116 13.07 -6.43 -10.55
N ALA A 117 12.61 -5.88 -9.42
CA ALA A 117 11.66 -6.58 -8.56
C ALA A 117 10.27 -6.69 -9.21
N VAL A 118 9.87 -5.66 -9.98
CA VAL A 118 8.69 -5.71 -10.86
C VAL A 118 8.85 -6.79 -11.94
N GLN A 119 10.07 -7.05 -12.41
CA GLN A 119 10.35 -8.15 -13.34
C GLN A 119 10.38 -9.54 -12.66
N GLY A 120 10.95 -9.69 -11.46
CA GLY A 120 10.82 -10.94 -10.70
C GLY A 120 9.35 -11.31 -10.41
N PHE A 121 8.48 -10.30 -10.26
CA PHE A 121 7.03 -10.47 -10.21
C PHE A 121 6.40 -10.85 -11.57
N ARG A 122 6.99 -10.43 -12.70
CA ARG A 122 6.60 -10.93 -14.04
C ARG A 122 7.03 -12.37 -14.24
N ASP A 123 8.22 -12.76 -13.78
CA ASP A 123 8.77 -14.11 -13.94
C ASP A 123 8.03 -15.13 -13.06
N ILE A 124 7.67 -14.79 -11.82
CA ILE A 124 6.81 -15.63 -10.97
C ILE A 124 5.40 -15.78 -11.58
N LYS A 125 4.96 -14.80 -12.38
CA LYS A 125 3.68 -14.83 -13.10
C LYS A 125 3.79 -15.63 -14.41
N GLU A 126 4.90 -15.57 -15.15
CA GLU A 126 5.19 -16.38 -16.34
C GLU A 126 5.47 -17.85 -15.99
N ILE A 127 6.16 -18.15 -14.89
CA ILE A 127 6.46 -19.52 -14.45
C ILE A 127 5.21 -20.23 -13.89
N ARG A 128 4.25 -19.50 -13.31
CA ARG A 128 2.96 -20.07 -12.86
C ARG A 128 1.87 -20.10 -13.94
N LEU A 129 2.01 -19.32 -15.01
CA LEU A 129 1.06 -19.30 -16.12
C LEU A 129 1.82 -19.63 -17.41
N GLY A 130 1.99 -20.92 -17.66
CA GLY A 130 2.60 -21.41 -18.89
C GLY A 130 2.04 -20.71 -20.12
N GLN A 131 2.96 -20.18 -20.93
CA GLN A 131 2.80 -19.70 -22.30
C GLN A 131 1.56 -18.84 -22.57
N ARG A 132 1.71 -17.51 -22.54
CA ARG A 132 0.91 -16.60 -23.37
C ARG A 132 1.60 -15.25 -23.55
N ASP A 133 1.62 -14.80 -24.80
CA ASP A 133 2.34 -13.62 -25.30
C ASP A 133 2.12 -12.32 -24.49
N PRO A 134 3.16 -11.47 -24.32
CA PRO A 134 3.11 -10.31 -23.43
C PRO A 134 2.36 -9.07 -23.98
N TYR A 135 1.70 -9.16 -25.14
CA TYR A 135 1.02 -8.01 -25.77
C TYR A 135 -0.51 -7.99 -25.63
N HIS A 136 -1.12 -8.93 -24.90
CA HIS A 136 -2.54 -8.84 -24.55
C HIS A 136 -2.77 -9.11 -23.06
N PHE A 137 -2.94 -8.03 -22.29
CA PHE A 137 -3.55 -8.12 -20.96
C PHE A 137 -5.02 -8.51 -21.15
N LYS A 138 -5.32 -9.81 -21.17
CA LYS A 138 -6.71 -10.30 -21.15
C LYS A 138 -7.29 -10.03 -19.76
N LEU A 139 -8.12 -9.00 -19.64
CA LEU A 139 -9.11 -8.98 -18.56
C LEU A 139 -9.94 -10.27 -18.66
N GLY A 140 -10.30 -10.83 -17.50
CA GLY A 140 -11.29 -11.90 -17.44
C GLY A 140 -12.64 -11.45 -18.04
N PRO A 141 -13.60 -12.37 -18.23
CA PRO A 141 -14.93 -11.98 -18.68
C PRO A 141 -15.51 -10.87 -17.79
N CYS A 142 -16.22 -9.88 -18.36
CA CYS A 142 -16.89 -8.81 -17.61
C CYS A 142 -18.06 -9.29 -16.72
N GLN A 143 -18.09 -10.58 -16.39
CA GLN A 143 -19.09 -11.16 -15.52
C GLN A 143 -18.60 -11.09 -14.08
N ALA A 144 -19.51 -10.75 -13.16
CA ALA A 144 -19.19 -10.77 -11.74
C ALA A 144 -18.73 -12.18 -11.33
N PRO A 145 -17.57 -12.31 -10.67
CA PRO A 145 -17.16 -13.58 -10.09
C PRO A 145 -18.12 -13.98 -8.98
N ASP A 146 -18.35 -15.29 -8.82
CA ASP A 146 -19.20 -15.79 -7.74
C ASP A 146 -18.69 -15.30 -6.36
N PRO A 147 -19.61 -14.90 -5.47
CA PRO A 147 -19.24 -14.59 -4.10
C PRO A 147 -18.69 -15.86 -3.42
N PRO A 148 -17.85 -15.71 -2.37
CA PRO A 148 -17.40 -16.84 -1.56
C PRO A 148 -18.58 -17.65 -1.03
N SER A 149 -18.38 -18.95 -0.84
CA SER A 149 -19.42 -19.85 -0.31
C SER A 149 -19.92 -19.48 1.09
N LEU A 150 -19.10 -18.76 1.86
CA LEU A 150 -19.46 -18.21 3.15
C LEU A 150 -19.19 -16.70 3.15
N THR A 151 -20.23 -15.96 3.51
CA THR A 151 -20.25 -14.51 3.73
C THR A 151 -20.85 -14.27 5.11
N VAL A 152 -20.23 -13.40 5.91
CA VAL A 152 -20.63 -13.14 7.30
C VAL A 152 -20.65 -11.62 7.52
N GLY A 153 -21.66 -11.10 8.23
CA GLY A 153 -21.80 -9.67 8.56
C GLY A 153 -22.03 -8.71 7.41
N LEU A 154 -22.30 -9.20 6.19
CA LEU A 154 -22.49 -8.37 4.99
C LEU A 154 -23.96 -8.14 4.61
N ASP A 155 -24.92 -8.71 5.35
CA ASP A 155 -26.35 -8.59 5.04
C ASP A 155 -26.85 -7.14 5.16
N ILE A 156 -26.51 -6.46 6.27
CA ILE A 156 -26.86 -5.04 6.48
C ILE A 156 -26.13 -4.15 5.45
N PRO A 157 -24.80 -4.27 5.26
CA PRO A 157 -24.10 -3.54 4.21
C PRO A 157 -24.68 -3.73 2.80
N LEU A 158 -25.08 -4.95 2.46
CA LEU A 158 -25.71 -5.24 1.18
C LEU A 158 -27.05 -4.51 1.03
N GLN A 159 -27.89 -4.52 2.08
CA GLN A 159 -29.17 -3.80 2.05
C GLN A 159 -28.99 -2.28 1.92
N GLU A 160 -28.05 -1.70 2.66
CA GLU A 160 -27.75 -0.26 2.60
C GLU A 160 -27.21 0.13 1.21
N LEU A 161 -26.31 -0.68 0.65
CA LEU A 161 -25.76 -0.45 -0.67
C LEU A 161 -26.83 -0.56 -1.76
N LYS A 162 -27.76 -1.51 -1.64
CA LYS A 162 -28.93 -1.63 -2.53
C LYS A 162 -29.83 -0.41 -2.44
N MET A 163 -30.10 0.10 -1.24
CA MET A 163 -30.91 1.31 -1.09
C MET A 163 -30.27 2.49 -1.83
N ARG A 164 -28.96 2.70 -1.69
CA ARG A 164 -28.24 3.74 -2.44
C ARG A 164 -28.29 3.51 -3.94
N LEU A 165 -28.06 2.28 -4.38
CA LEU A 165 -28.09 1.91 -5.81
C LEU A 165 -29.44 2.23 -6.47
N PHE A 166 -30.55 2.00 -5.77
CA PHE A 166 -31.90 2.19 -6.32
C PHE A 166 -32.53 3.55 -6.03
N ARG A 167 -32.10 4.26 -4.98
CA ARG A 167 -32.75 5.51 -4.52
C ARG A 167 -31.90 6.76 -4.66
N ASP A 168 -30.57 6.66 -4.63
CA ASP A 168 -29.72 7.85 -4.79
C ASP A 168 -29.81 8.31 -6.24
N ASP A 169 -29.90 9.62 -6.46
CA ASP A 169 -29.78 10.20 -7.81
C ASP A 169 -28.34 10.12 -8.35
N ALA A 170 -27.35 9.89 -7.46
CA ALA A 170 -25.94 9.78 -7.81
C ALA A 170 -25.69 8.65 -8.82
N SER A 171 -25.04 8.98 -9.95
CA SER A 171 -24.66 7.99 -10.98
C SER A 171 -23.52 7.08 -10.52
N VAL A 172 -22.71 7.52 -9.56
CA VAL A 172 -21.53 6.80 -9.06
C VAL A 172 -21.68 6.56 -7.56
N ILE A 173 -21.45 5.32 -7.13
CA ILE A 173 -21.46 4.89 -5.73
C ILE A 173 -20.10 4.29 -5.41
N VAL A 174 -19.42 4.83 -4.41
CA VAL A 174 -18.07 4.41 -4.02
C VAL A 174 -18.15 3.62 -2.71
N VAL A 175 -17.85 2.33 -2.75
CA VAL A 175 -17.65 1.49 -1.57
C VAL A 175 -16.20 1.63 -1.12
N SER A 176 -16.01 2.28 0.03
CA SER A 176 -14.70 2.69 0.54
C SER A 176 -14.40 2.05 1.89
N ALA A 177 -13.19 1.52 2.08
CA ALA A 177 -12.68 0.94 3.33
C ALA A 177 -11.21 0.53 3.17
N PRO A 178 -10.47 0.28 4.27
CA PRO A 178 -9.11 -0.27 4.20
C PRO A 178 -8.99 -1.60 3.43
N GLY A 179 -7.75 -2.01 3.16
CA GLY A 179 -7.45 -3.32 2.57
C GLY A 179 -7.97 -4.45 3.45
N GLY A 180 -8.51 -5.51 2.83
CA GLY A 180 -8.97 -6.69 3.57
C GLY A 180 -10.35 -6.60 4.25
N CYS A 181 -11.05 -5.47 4.16
CA CYS A 181 -12.38 -5.28 4.79
C CYS A 181 -13.57 -5.94 4.04
N GLY A 182 -13.35 -6.60 2.90
CA GLY A 182 -14.42 -7.33 2.19
C GLY A 182 -15.21 -6.54 1.14
N LYS A 183 -14.74 -5.36 0.70
CA LYS A 183 -15.40 -4.55 -0.35
C LYS A 183 -15.71 -5.34 -1.63
N THR A 184 -14.72 -6.05 -2.15
CA THR A 184 -14.86 -6.92 -3.33
C THR A 184 -15.88 -8.03 -3.11
N THR A 185 -15.94 -8.59 -1.90
CA THR A 185 -16.97 -9.58 -1.53
C THR A 185 -18.36 -8.96 -1.56
N LEU A 186 -18.53 -7.77 -0.98
CA LEU A 186 -19.79 -7.04 -0.99
C LEU A 186 -20.25 -6.69 -2.42
N ALA A 187 -19.33 -6.25 -3.29
CA ALA A 187 -19.64 -5.96 -4.69
C ALA A 187 -20.08 -7.22 -5.45
N LYS A 188 -19.43 -8.37 -5.22
CA LYS A 188 -19.85 -9.66 -5.78
C LYS A 188 -21.23 -10.07 -5.27
N MET A 189 -21.49 -9.96 -3.96
CA MET A 189 -22.82 -10.22 -3.40
C MET A 189 -23.90 -9.35 -4.04
N LEU A 190 -23.63 -8.06 -4.23
CA LEU A 190 -24.55 -7.13 -4.90
C LEU A 190 -24.84 -7.57 -6.33
N CYS A 191 -23.82 -7.93 -7.11
CA CYS A 191 -24.00 -8.39 -8.49
C CYS A 191 -24.79 -9.70 -8.59
N HIS A 192 -24.75 -10.53 -7.53
CA HIS A 192 -25.44 -11.81 -7.47
C HIS A 192 -26.81 -11.75 -6.78
N ASP A 193 -27.17 -10.62 -6.17
CA ASP A 193 -28.45 -10.39 -5.51
C ASP A 193 -29.63 -10.44 -6.49
N HIS A 194 -30.73 -11.04 -6.05
CA HIS A 194 -31.91 -11.26 -6.88
C HIS A 194 -32.53 -9.95 -7.39
N GLN A 195 -32.70 -8.94 -6.53
CA GLN A 195 -33.34 -7.69 -6.92
C GLN A 195 -32.44 -6.87 -7.86
N VAL A 196 -31.12 -6.93 -7.65
CA VAL A 196 -30.14 -6.29 -8.55
C VAL A 196 -30.16 -6.98 -9.91
N LYS A 197 -30.15 -8.32 -9.95
CA LYS A 197 -30.28 -9.10 -11.20
C LYS A 197 -31.62 -8.88 -11.90
N GLU A 198 -32.72 -8.73 -11.19
CA GLU A 198 -34.01 -8.42 -11.81
C GLU A 198 -34.03 -7.03 -12.46
N ASN A 199 -33.41 -6.04 -11.81
CA ASN A 199 -33.38 -4.67 -12.30
C ASN A 199 -32.43 -4.48 -13.49
N PHE A 200 -31.21 -5.00 -13.39
CA PHE A 200 -30.15 -4.80 -14.39
C PHE A 200 -30.02 -5.96 -15.39
N LYS A 201 -30.65 -7.12 -15.10
CA LYS A 201 -30.64 -8.32 -15.96
C LYS A 201 -29.20 -8.72 -16.33
N ASN A 202 -28.89 -8.74 -17.63
CA ASN A 202 -27.58 -9.09 -18.15
C ASN A 202 -26.64 -7.89 -18.31
N ASN A 203 -27.09 -6.68 -17.93
CA ASN A 203 -26.32 -5.43 -18.06
C ASN A 203 -25.57 -5.10 -16.77
N ILE A 204 -25.01 -6.11 -16.12
CA ILE A 204 -24.09 -5.97 -14.99
C ILE A 204 -22.70 -6.29 -15.52
N PHE A 205 -21.85 -5.26 -15.62
CA PHE A 205 -20.50 -5.38 -16.13
C PHE A 205 -19.52 -5.25 -14.98
N TYR A 206 -18.77 -6.31 -14.70
CA TYR A 206 -17.79 -6.36 -13.62
C TYR A 206 -16.37 -6.31 -14.17
N VAL A 207 -15.59 -5.33 -13.72
CA VAL A 207 -14.23 -5.07 -14.19
C VAL A 207 -13.33 -4.90 -12.98
N THR A 208 -12.32 -5.76 -12.85
CA THR A 208 -11.25 -5.55 -11.86
C THR A 208 -10.20 -4.61 -12.44
N VAL A 209 -9.98 -3.48 -11.77
CA VAL A 209 -9.03 -2.46 -12.17
C VAL A 209 -7.67 -2.79 -11.55
N SER A 210 -6.64 -2.87 -12.39
CA SER A 210 -5.26 -3.07 -11.93
C SER A 210 -4.60 -1.73 -11.61
N LYS A 211 -3.51 -1.76 -10.82
CA LYS A 211 -2.70 -0.57 -10.51
C LYS A 211 -2.24 0.19 -11.77
N ALA A 212 -1.99 -0.53 -12.87
CA ALA A 212 -1.84 0.06 -14.19
C ALA A 212 -3.23 0.13 -14.85
N PHE A 213 -3.90 1.26 -14.71
CA PHE A 213 -5.19 1.49 -15.34
C PHE A 213 -5.06 1.41 -16.87
N ASN A 214 -5.87 0.58 -17.52
CA ASN A 214 -5.88 0.45 -18.97
C ASN A 214 -7.30 0.60 -19.50
N LEU A 215 -7.66 1.84 -19.84
CA LEU A 215 -8.96 2.22 -20.38
C LEU A 215 -9.34 1.34 -21.58
N ASN A 216 -8.43 1.24 -22.55
CA ASN A 216 -8.65 0.47 -23.78
C ASN A 216 -8.99 -0.99 -23.44
N ALA A 217 -8.23 -1.64 -22.57
CA ALA A 217 -8.51 -3.03 -22.19
C ALA A 217 -9.89 -3.18 -21.53
N ILE A 218 -10.32 -2.21 -20.72
CA ILE A 218 -11.66 -2.22 -20.11
C ILE A 218 -12.74 -2.09 -21.20
N VAL A 219 -12.62 -1.08 -22.08
CA VAL A 219 -13.58 -0.85 -23.17
C VAL A 219 -13.65 -2.07 -24.09
N GLN A 220 -12.52 -2.63 -24.51
CA GLN A 220 -12.46 -3.85 -25.33
C GLN A 220 -13.20 -5.02 -24.66
N SER A 221 -13.01 -5.20 -23.35
CA SER A 221 -13.66 -6.27 -22.59
C SER A 221 -15.19 -6.10 -22.57
N LEU A 222 -15.68 -4.87 -22.44
CA LEU A 222 -17.12 -4.55 -22.47
C LEU A 222 -17.74 -4.81 -23.85
N PHE A 223 -17.05 -4.47 -24.95
CA PHE A 223 -17.49 -4.81 -26.30
C PHE A 223 -17.58 -6.32 -26.51
N GLN A 224 -16.55 -7.06 -26.09
CA GLN A 224 -16.53 -8.53 -26.18
C GLN A 224 -17.65 -9.18 -25.38
N HIS A 225 -17.92 -8.70 -24.16
CA HIS A 225 -18.98 -9.22 -23.31
C HIS A 225 -20.37 -9.06 -23.93
N ASN A 226 -20.60 -7.97 -24.65
CA ASN A 226 -21.86 -7.72 -25.35
C ASN A 226 -21.94 -8.40 -26.73
N GLY A 227 -20.93 -9.19 -27.11
CA GLY A 227 -20.91 -9.91 -28.40
C GLY A 227 -20.68 -9.02 -29.61
N HIS A 228 -20.20 -7.79 -29.40
CA HIS A 228 -19.84 -6.88 -30.49
C HIS A 228 -18.39 -7.09 -30.92
N GLY A 229 -18.12 -6.80 -32.21
CA GLY A 229 -16.74 -6.68 -32.68
C GLY A 229 -16.05 -5.51 -31.98
N VAL A 230 -14.83 -5.75 -31.49
CA VAL A 230 -14.03 -4.72 -30.81
C VAL A 230 -13.54 -3.71 -31.86
N PRO A 231 -13.89 -2.42 -31.76
CA PRO A 231 -13.35 -1.39 -32.65
C PRO A 231 -11.85 -1.19 -32.42
N ASP A 232 -11.15 -0.74 -33.45
CA ASP A 232 -9.75 -0.32 -33.31
C ASP A 232 -9.71 1.13 -32.81
N PHE A 233 -9.38 1.32 -31.53
CA PHE A 233 -9.40 2.62 -30.88
C PHE A 233 -8.21 3.46 -31.30
N GLN A 234 -8.47 4.64 -31.84
CA GLN A 234 -7.39 5.54 -32.28
C GLN A 234 -6.65 6.20 -31.11
N ASN A 235 -7.36 6.43 -30.01
CA ASN A 235 -6.85 7.01 -28.77
C ASN A 235 -7.88 6.77 -27.63
N ASP A 236 -7.54 7.24 -26.42
CA ASP A 236 -8.38 7.08 -25.24
C ASP A 236 -9.74 7.79 -25.38
N GLU A 237 -9.80 8.98 -25.98
CA GLU A 237 -11.05 9.73 -26.20
C GLU A 237 -12.00 8.98 -27.16
N ASP A 238 -11.46 8.42 -28.23
CA ASP A 238 -12.20 7.55 -29.15
C ASP A 238 -12.73 6.30 -28.42
N ALA A 239 -11.92 5.66 -27.57
CA ALA A 239 -12.37 4.52 -26.78
C ALA A 239 -13.53 4.89 -25.83
N VAL A 240 -13.48 6.06 -25.17
CA VAL A 240 -14.58 6.57 -24.34
C VAL A 240 -15.84 6.83 -25.16
N ASN A 241 -15.71 7.49 -26.30
CA ASN A 241 -16.84 7.78 -27.18
C ASN A 241 -17.51 6.50 -27.70
N GLN A 242 -16.71 5.50 -28.07
CA GLN A 242 -17.19 4.18 -28.49
C GLN A 242 -17.90 3.45 -27.34
N LEU A 243 -17.36 3.53 -26.12
CA LEU A 243 -18.00 2.98 -24.93
C LEU A 243 -19.36 3.63 -24.68
N GLU A 244 -19.42 4.96 -24.74
CA GLU A 244 -20.68 5.70 -24.54
C GLU A 244 -21.72 5.29 -25.59
N GLN A 245 -21.31 5.15 -26.86
CA GLN A 245 -22.19 4.68 -27.93
C GLN A 245 -22.70 3.25 -27.70
N LEU A 246 -21.84 2.35 -27.25
CA LEU A 246 -22.22 0.98 -26.88
C LEU A 246 -23.27 1.00 -25.75
N LEU A 247 -23.03 1.77 -24.69
CA LEU A 247 -23.96 1.90 -23.57
C LEU A 247 -25.29 2.54 -24.01
N LYS A 248 -25.27 3.54 -24.90
CA LYS A 248 -26.48 4.14 -25.50
C LYS A 248 -27.29 3.14 -26.32
N GLN A 249 -26.65 2.18 -26.99
CA GLN A 249 -27.37 1.10 -27.69
C GLN A 249 -28.07 0.15 -26.72
N ILE A 250 -27.53 -0.01 -25.52
CA ILE A 250 -28.07 -0.85 -24.42
C ILE A 250 -29.09 -0.06 -23.56
N ALA A 251 -29.12 1.28 -23.69
CA ALA A 251 -29.76 2.23 -22.78
C ALA A 251 -31.30 2.20 -22.62
N PRO A 252 -32.12 1.44 -23.38
CA PRO A 252 -33.49 1.22 -22.92
C PRO A 252 -33.55 0.48 -21.57
N ALA A 253 -32.52 -0.32 -21.26
CA ALA A 253 -32.42 -1.12 -20.05
C ALA A 253 -31.45 -0.51 -19.02
N PRO A 254 -31.75 -0.62 -17.70
CA PRO A 254 -30.81 -0.22 -16.65
C PRO A 254 -29.47 -0.92 -16.82
N THR A 255 -28.37 -0.20 -16.58
CA THR A 255 -27.00 -0.73 -16.69
C THR A 255 -26.21 -0.42 -15.43
N LEU A 256 -25.48 -1.42 -14.94
CA LEU A 256 -24.57 -1.31 -13.81
C LEU A 256 -23.15 -1.65 -14.26
N LEU A 257 -22.23 -0.70 -14.14
CA LEU A 257 -20.79 -0.93 -14.30
C LEU A 257 -20.14 -1.02 -12.91
N VAL A 258 -19.44 -2.12 -12.63
CA VAL A 258 -18.69 -2.33 -11.40
C VAL A 258 -17.21 -2.25 -11.69
N LEU A 259 -16.54 -1.26 -11.10
CA LEU A 259 -15.10 -1.06 -11.16
C LEU A 259 -14.49 -1.45 -9.80
N ASP A 260 -13.91 -2.63 -9.73
CA ASP A 260 -13.39 -3.23 -8.50
C ASP A 260 -11.89 -2.92 -8.31
N ASP A 261 -11.51 -2.51 -7.11
CA ASP A 261 -10.14 -2.18 -6.66
C ASP A 261 -9.50 -0.97 -7.37
N VAL A 262 -10.23 0.14 -7.45
CA VAL A 262 -9.74 1.41 -8.03
C VAL A 262 -8.75 2.12 -7.09
N TRP A 263 -7.66 2.68 -7.63
CA TRP A 263 -6.57 3.31 -6.88
C TRP A 263 -6.63 4.86 -6.91
N SER A 264 -6.02 5.53 -5.92
CA SER A 264 -6.07 7.01 -5.74
C SER A 264 -5.44 7.87 -6.83
N GLY A 265 -4.83 7.29 -7.87
CA GLY A 265 -4.33 8.02 -9.04
C GLY A 265 -5.22 7.87 -10.27
N SER A 266 -6.28 7.07 -10.18
CA SER A 266 -7.19 6.75 -11.29
C SER A 266 -8.53 7.49 -11.19
N GLU A 267 -8.66 8.47 -10.30
CA GLU A 267 -9.90 9.23 -10.12
C GLU A 267 -10.28 10.01 -11.38
N SER A 268 -9.32 10.67 -12.03
CA SER A 268 -9.52 11.32 -13.33
C SER A 268 -9.86 10.32 -14.44
N LEU A 269 -9.49 9.05 -14.28
CA LEU A 269 -9.82 7.99 -15.23
C LEU A 269 -11.24 7.47 -15.01
N LEU A 270 -11.82 7.65 -13.83
CA LEU A 270 -13.24 7.37 -13.59
C LEU A 270 -14.14 8.32 -14.39
N ASP A 271 -13.70 9.56 -14.64
CA ASP A 271 -14.46 10.52 -15.49
C ASP A 271 -14.77 9.96 -16.87
N ASN A 272 -13.87 9.13 -17.42
CA ASN A 272 -14.03 8.47 -18.71
C ASN A 272 -15.18 7.46 -18.76
N PHE A 273 -15.80 7.13 -17.62
CA PHE A 273 -16.93 6.21 -17.52
C PHE A 273 -18.21 6.89 -17.05
N VAL A 274 -18.14 8.15 -16.60
CA VAL A 274 -19.30 8.88 -16.10
C VAL A 274 -20.00 9.55 -17.28
N PHE A 275 -21.16 9.00 -17.63
CA PHE A 275 -21.99 9.50 -18.72
C PHE A 275 -23.33 9.98 -18.19
N GLU A 276 -23.81 11.11 -18.71
CA GLU A 276 -25.14 11.64 -18.40
C GLU A 276 -26.22 10.79 -19.10
N MET A 277 -26.55 9.65 -18.50
CA MET A 277 -27.53 8.71 -19.03
C MET A 277 -28.52 8.27 -17.96
N PRO A 278 -29.83 8.24 -18.27
CA PRO A 278 -30.81 7.72 -17.34
C PRO A 278 -30.57 6.23 -17.09
N LYS A 279 -30.71 5.78 -15.83
CA LYS A 279 -30.60 4.37 -15.42
C LYS A 279 -29.22 3.72 -15.64
N TYR A 280 -28.17 4.53 -15.79
CA TYR A 280 -26.79 4.07 -15.76
C TYR A 280 -26.19 4.34 -14.38
N LYS A 281 -25.66 3.29 -13.74
CA LYS A 281 -25.04 3.35 -12.42
C LYS A 281 -23.64 2.78 -12.48
N ILE A 282 -22.72 3.36 -11.70
CA ILE A 282 -21.36 2.87 -11.52
C ILE A 282 -21.16 2.55 -10.04
N LEU A 283 -20.74 1.32 -9.75
CA LEU A 283 -20.25 0.94 -8.43
C LEU A 283 -18.73 0.88 -8.49
N VAL A 284 -18.08 1.63 -7.60
CA VAL A 284 -16.62 1.61 -7.46
C VAL A 284 -16.28 0.97 -6.12
N THR A 285 -15.39 -0.01 -6.09
CA THR A 285 -14.75 -0.41 -4.83
C THR A 285 -13.35 0.19 -4.77
N SER A 286 -13.00 0.80 -3.65
CA SER A 286 -11.72 1.51 -3.51
C SER A 286 -11.21 1.48 -2.08
N ARG A 287 -9.89 1.58 -1.92
CA ARG A 287 -9.26 1.86 -0.62
C ARG A 287 -9.28 3.34 -0.27
N PHE A 288 -9.79 4.15 -1.18
CA PHE A 288 -9.80 5.60 -1.13
C PHE A 288 -11.23 6.12 -1.25
N GLU A 289 -11.53 7.16 -0.51
CA GLU A 289 -12.73 7.95 -0.70
C GLU A 289 -12.56 8.83 -1.94
N PHE A 290 -13.57 8.84 -2.82
CA PHE A 290 -13.62 9.73 -3.98
C PHE A 290 -14.80 10.70 -3.80
N PRO A 291 -14.65 11.72 -2.92
CA PRO A 291 -15.76 12.58 -2.50
C PRO A 291 -16.39 13.36 -3.66
N ARG A 292 -15.64 13.59 -4.75
CA ARG A 292 -16.13 14.26 -5.97
C ARG A 292 -17.35 13.58 -6.59
N PHE A 293 -17.52 12.27 -6.38
CA PHE A 293 -18.62 11.50 -6.96
C PHE A 293 -19.88 11.43 -6.07
N GLY A 294 -19.90 12.10 -4.92
CA GLY A 294 -21.12 12.44 -4.17
C GLY A 294 -21.74 11.33 -3.32
N SER A 295 -21.61 10.03 -3.66
CA SER A 295 -22.13 8.92 -2.82
C SER A 295 -21.03 7.93 -2.43
N THR A 296 -20.43 8.13 -1.25
CA THR A 296 -19.46 7.20 -0.66
C THR A 296 -20.11 6.38 0.45
N TYR A 297 -20.10 5.06 0.32
CA TYR A 297 -20.48 4.10 1.35
C TYR A 297 -19.22 3.57 2.04
N LYS A 298 -19.01 3.99 3.31
CA LYS A 298 -17.90 3.47 4.12
C LYS A 298 -18.27 2.11 4.70
N LEU A 299 -17.60 1.05 4.26
CA LEU A 299 -17.87 -0.31 4.73
C LEU A 299 -17.26 -0.51 6.13
N PRO A 300 -18.07 -0.76 7.17
CA PRO A 300 -17.56 -1.01 8.51
C PRO A 300 -16.79 -2.34 8.61
N LEU A 301 -15.96 -2.46 9.66
CA LEU A 301 -15.36 -3.72 10.09
C LEU A 301 -16.43 -4.66 10.68
N LEU A 302 -16.09 -5.95 10.81
CA LEU A 302 -17.00 -6.91 11.42
C LEU A 302 -17.12 -6.65 12.92
N LYS A 303 -18.35 -6.77 13.43
CA LYS A 303 -18.62 -6.79 14.88
C LYS A 303 -18.24 -8.14 15.46
N ASP A 304 -18.06 -8.20 16.78
CA ASP A 304 -17.50 -9.35 17.48
C ASP A 304 -18.21 -10.68 17.16
N GLU A 305 -19.56 -10.68 17.10
CA GLU A 305 -20.34 -11.88 16.76
C GLU A 305 -20.05 -12.41 15.34
N ASP A 306 -20.00 -11.51 14.35
CA ASP A 306 -19.70 -11.83 12.96
C ASP A 306 -18.22 -12.19 12.78
N ALA A 307 -17.33 -11.48 13.47
CA ALA A 307 -15.89 -11.72 13.48
C ALA A 307 -15.58 -13.13 14.02
N MET A 308 -16.20 -13.47 15.15
CA MET A 308 -16.12 -14.79 15.77
C MET A 308 -16.63 -15.87 14.81
N THR A 309 -17.80 -15.67 14.20
CA THR A 309 -18.39 -16.61 13.23
C THR A 309 -17.45 -16.85 12.04
N LEU A 310 -16.89 -15.78 11.48
CA LEU A 310 -15.95 -15.87 10.35
C LEU A 310 -14.65 -16.59 10.75
N PHE A 311 -14.09 -16.27 11.93
CA PHE A 311 -12.89 -16.94 12.44
C PHE A 311 -13.11 -18.44 12.62
N ARG A 312 -14.18 -18.83 13.34
CA ARG A 312 -14.51 -20.24 13.59
C ARG A 312 -14.65 -21.04 12.29
N SER A 313 -15.26 -20.44 11.27
CA SER A 313 -15.39 -21.08 9.94
C SER A 313 -14.06 -21.36 9.23
N SER A 314 -13.01 -20.61 9.59
CA SER A 314 -11.67 -20.75 9.00
C SER A 314 -10.75 -21.60 9.87
N ALA A 315 -10.95 -21.58 11.19
CA ALA A 315 -10.09 -22.23 12.18
C ALA A 315 -10.50 -23.66 12.55
N PHE A 316 -11.78 -24.01 12.40
CA PHE A 316 -12.27 -25.33 12.79
C PHE A 316 -12.60 -26.20 11.56
N GLN A 317 -12.05 -27.41 11.55
CA GLN A 317 -12.40 -28.42 10.54
C GLN A 317 -13.78 -29.01 10.87
N GLN A 318 -14.57 -29.32 9.84
CA GLN A 318 -15.89 -29.93 10.00
C GLN A 318 -15.83 -31.43 10.34
N ASP A 319 -14.64 -32.02 10.44
CA ASP A 319 -14.45 -33.47 10.60
C ASP A 319 -14.47 -33.94 12.07
N GLY A 320 -14.58 -33.00 13.03
CA GLY A 320 -14.82 -33.27 14.45
C GLY A 320 -13.66 -33.97 15.19
N ARG A 321 -12.48 -34.07 14.57
CA ARG A 321 -11.30 -34.75 15.13
C ARG A 321 -10.19 -33.79 15.58
N SER A 322 -10.34 -32.49 15.33
CA SER A 322 -9.36 -31.48 15.71
C SER A 322 -9.50 -31.08 17.19
N TYR A 323 -8.38 -30.64 17.77
CA TYR A 323 -8.38 -29.94 19.06
C TYR A 323 -9.39 -28.78 19.03
N MET A 324 -10.19 -28.67 20.08
CA MET A 324 -11.11 -27.54 20.28
C MET A 324 -10.53 -26.68 21.41
N PRO A 325 -10.00 -25.49 21.12
CA PRO A 325 -9.50 -24.56 22.12
C PRO A 325 -10.61 -24.06 23.03
N ASP A 326 -10.21 -23.62 24.22
CA ASP A 326 -11.10 -22.92 25.14
C ASP A 326 -11.65 -21.63 24.50
N GLU A 327 -12.90 -21.28 24.83
CA GLU A 327 -13.58 -20.12 24.24
C GLU A 327 -12.86 -18.81 24.59
N ASP A 328 -12.34 -18.69 25.82
CA ASP A 328 -11.53 -17.53 26.23
C ASP A 328 -10.27 -17.34 25.36
N LEU A 329 -9.70 -18.45 24.88
CA LEU A 329 -8.52 -18.41 24.01
C LEU A 329 -8.92 -17.99 22.58
N VAL A 330 -10.05 -18.47 22.10
CA VAL A 330 -10.61 -18.08 20.80
C VAL A 330 -10.96 -16.59 20.80
N GLU A 331 -11.61 -16.10 21.84
CA GLU A 331 -12.00 -14.70 21.99
C GLU A 331 -10.79 -13.78 21.92
N LYS A 332 -9.73 -14.05 22.69
CA LYS A 332 -8.48 -13.28 22.64
C LYS A 332 -7.84 -13.24 21.26
N ILE A 333 -7.93 -14.34 20.49
CA ILE A 333 -7.37 -14.39 19.13
C ILE A 333 -8.23 -13.57 18.16
N VAL A 334 -9.56 -13.67 18.28
CA VAL A 334 -10.51 -12.90 17.47
C VAL A 334 -10.37 -11.40 17.75
N GLU A 335 -10.26 -11.01 19.02
CA GLU A 335 -9.96 -9.65 19.46
C GLU A 335 -8.66 -9.15 18.84
N GLY A 336 -7.59 -9.97 18.85
CA GLY A 336 -6.32 -9.62 18.20
C GLY A 336 -6.39 -9.45 16.68
N CYS A 337 -7.43 -9.96 16.02
CA CYS A 337 -7.69 -9.73 14.59
C CYS A 337 -8.48 -8.44 14.31
N LYS A 338 -8.98 -7.76 15.36
CA LYS A 338 -9.56 -6.41 15.32
C LYS A 338 -10.70 -6.25 14.30
N GLY A 339 -11.51 -7.30 14.13
CA GLY A 339 -12.66 -7.30 13.22
C GLY A 339 -12.34 -7.27 11.72
N PHE A 340 -11.08 -7.39 11.31
CA PHE A 340 -10.70 -7.43 9.89
C PHE A 340 -10.95 -8.81 9.28
N PRO A 341 -11.84 -8.94 8.27
CA PRO A 341 -12.16 -10.22 7.64
C PRO A 341 -10.94 -10.99 7.13
N LEU A 342 -9.98 -10.30 6.52
CA LEU A 342 -8.76 -10.95 6.02
C LEU A 342 -7.89 -11.50 7.16
N ALA A 343 -7.71 -10.73 8.24
CA ALA A 343 -6.93 -11.17 9.40
C ALA A 343 -7.56 -12.40 10.06
N LEU A 344 -8.88 -12.36 10.32
CA LEU A 344 -9.63 -13.47 10.89
C LEU A 344 -9.47 -14.77 10.08
N ARG A 345 -9.52 -14.68 8.75
CA ARG A 345 -9.36 -15.86 7.87
C ARG A 345 -7.92 -16.38 7.83
N VAL A 346 -6.93 -15.49 7.76
CA VAL A 346 -5.50 -15.87 7.69
C VAL A 346 -5.08 -16.51 9.00
N VAL A 347 -5.34 -15.83 10.13
CA VAL A 347 -5.02 -16.36 11.46
C VAL A 347 -5.80 -17.64 11.73
N GLY A 348 -7.11 -17.68 11.46
CA GLY A 348 -7.93 -18.87 11.63
C GLY A 348 -7.37 -20.07 10.85
N ARG A 349 -7.06 -19.90 9.56
CA ARG A 349 -6.45 -20.96 8.73
C ARG A 349 -5.10 -21.41 9.26
N SER A 350 -4.26 -20.50 9.76
CA SER A 350 -2.96 -20.85 10.31
C SER A 350 -3.05 -21.71 11.58
N LEU A 351 -4.14 -21.57 12.34
CA LEU A 351 -4.42 -22.32 13.56
C LEU A 351 -5.25 -23.59 13.32
N CYS A 352 -5.79 -23.75 12.12
CA CYS A 352 -6.62 -24.88 11.75
C CYS A 352 -5.85 -26.21 11.85
N GLY A 353 -6.35 -27.13 12.68
CA GLY A 353 -5.71 -28.43 12.94
C GLY A 353 -4.44 -28.36 13.79
N GLN A 354 -4.09 -27.20 14.34
CA GLN A 354 -2.93 -27.04 15.21
C GLN A 354 -3.25 -27.49 16.65
N PRO A 355 -2.24 -27.94 17.42
CA PRO A 355 -2.42 -28.35 18.81
C PRO A 355 -2.57 -27.12 19.74
N ALA A 356 -3.01 -27.36 20.98
CA ALA A 356 -3.28 -26.32 21.98
C ALA A 356 -2.15 -25.32 22.15
N GLU A 357 -0.92 -25.82 22.18
CA GLU A 357 0.29 -25.04 22.41
C GLU A 357 0.51 -23.99 21.32
N ALA A 358 0.09 -24.26 20.08
CA ALA A 358 0.21 -23.29 18.98
C ALA A 358 -0.76 -22.12 19.15
N TRP A 359 -1.97 -22.38 19.66
CA TRP A 359 -2.97 -21.36 19.95
C TRP A 359 -2.55 -20.49 21.14
N GLU A 360 -2.10 -21.12 22.23
CA GLU A 360 -1.56 -20.41 23.40
C GLU A 360 -0.32 -19.61 23.05
N SER A 361 0.60 -20.20 22.28
CA SER A 361 1.80 -19.51 21.78
C SER A 361 1.43 -18.27 20.98
N ARG A 362 0.36 -18.29 20.18
CA ARG A 362 -0.07 -17.11 19.42
C ARG A 362 -0.45 -15.96 20.35
N VAL A 363 -1.32 -16.22 21.33
CA VAL A 363 -1.74 -15.21 22.30
C VAL A 363 -0.56 -14.71 23.13
N LEU A 364 0.35 -15.60 23.54
CA LEU A 364 1.55 -15.22 24.27
C LEU A 364 2.48 -14.35 23.42
N THR A 365 2.68 -14.66 22.14
CA THR A 365 3.52 -13.84 21.25
C THR A 365 2.97 -12.42 21.09
N TRP A 366 1.66 -12.28 20.88
CA TRP A 366 1.01 -10.97 20.80
C TRP A 366 1.06 -10.21 22.12
N SER A 367 0.80 -10.90 23.23
CA SER A 367 0.88 -10.33 24.58
C SER A 367 2.30 -9.87 24.94
N ASN A 368 3.33 -10.49 24.36
CA ASN A 368 4.73 -10.09 24.50
C ASN A 368 5.16 -8.99 23.50
N GLY A 369 4.21 -8.41 22.77
CA GLY A 369 4.45 -7.30 21.83
C GLY A 369 4.92 -7.72 20.44
N GLN A 370 4.83 -9.00 20.06
CA GLN A 370 5.05 -9.39 18.67
C GLN A 370 3.82 -9.04 17.84
N SER A 371 4.06 -8.41 16.68
CA SER A 371 2.98 -8.00 15.79
C SER A 371 2.36 -9.20 15.07
N ILE A 372 1.05 -9.10 14.78
CA ILE A 372 0.33 -10.03 13.90
C ILE A 372 0.99 -10.18 12.52
N PHE A 373 1.73 -9.18 12.06
CA PHE A 373 2.42 -9.20 10.77
C PHE A 373 3.70 -10.03 10.76
N SER A 374 4.27 -10.36 11.93
CA SER A 374 5.51 -11.12 12.02
C SER A 374 5.34 -12.58 11.57
N SER A 375 4.13 -13.13 11.67
CA SER A 375 3.82 -14.52 11.31
C SER A 375 3.16 -14.69 9.94
N ASP A 376 2.58 -13.62 9.37
CA ASP A 376 1.60 -13.74 8.28
C ASP A 376 1.86 -12.74 7.13
N SER A 377 2.60 -13.18 6.11
CA SER A 377 3.04 -12.35 4.98
C SER A 377 1.90 -11.78 4.14
N ASP A 378 0.82 -12.54 3.95
CA ASP A 378 -0.28 -12.13 3.06
C ASP A 378 -1.09 -10.96 3.65
N LEU A 379 -1.28 -10.97 4.97
CA LEU A 379 -1.95 -9.88 5.69
C LEU A 379 -1.08 -8.61 5.65
N LEU A 380 0.23 -8.77 5.89
CA LEU A 380 1.20 -7.68 5.79
C LEU A 380 1.19 -7.08 4.39
N LEU A 381 1.33 -7.88 3.32
CA LEU A 381 1.33 -7.40 1.93
C LEU A 381 0.03 -6.65 1.59
N CYS A 382 -1.11 -7.14 2.06
CA CYS A 382 -2.42 -6.52 1.80
C CYS A 382 -2.50 -5.10 2.38
N LEU A 383 -2.13 -4.91 3.65
CA LEU A 383 -2.20 -3.60 4.29
C LEU A 383 -1.03 -2.70 3.92
N GLN A 384 0.17 -3.27 3.75
CA GLN A 384 1.39 -2.55 3.35
C GLN A 384 1.22 -1.84 2.00
N SER A 385 0.51 -2.45 1.05
CA SER A 385 0.25 -1.82 -0.24
C SER A 385 -0.53 -0.49 -0.14
N SER A 386 -1.27 -0.23 0.94
CA SER A 386 -1.87 1.08 1.21
C SER A 386 -0.84 2.13 1.64
N LEU A 387 0.22 1.72 2.35
CA LEU A 387 1.37 2.58 2.69
C LEU A 387 2.32 2.78 1.51
N ASP A 388 2.51 1.77 0.67
CA ASP A 388 3.38 1.87 -0.51
C ASP A 388 2.85 2.91 -1.51
N ALA A 389 1.52 3.12 -1.51
CA ALA A 389 0.88 4.21 -2.24
C ALA A 389 1.20 5.62 -1.69
N LEU A 390 1.95 5.72 -0.58
CA LEU A 390 2.50 6.94 0.00
C LEU A 390 4.00 7.08 -0.24
N ALA A 391 4.66 6.12 -0.91
CA ALA A 391 6.12 6.07 -0.98
C ALA A 391 6.75 7.30 -1.66
N ASP A 392 6.01 7.94 -2.57
CA ASP A 392 6.35 9.20 -3.23
C ASP A 392 6.01 10.45 -2.39
N LYS A 393 5.23 10.30 -1.32
CA LYS A 393 4.77 11.36 -0.40
C LYS A 393 5.44 11.20 0.98
N GLY A 394 6.75 11.44 1.04
CA GLY A 394 7.58 11.17 2.22
C GLY A 394 7.03 11.71 3.55
N ILE A 395 6.59 12.98 3.60
CA ILE A 395 6.03 13.58 4.83
C ILE A 395 4.70 12.91 5.22
N LEU A 396 3.83 12.63 4.24
CA LEU A 396 2.53 11.99 4.49
C LEU A 396 2.68 10.58 5.07
N LYS A 397 3.66 9.82 4.56
CA LYS A 397 4.03 8.53 5.14
C LYS A 397 4.49 8.68 6.59
N GLU A 398 5.33 9.67 6.88
CA GLU A 398 5.78 9.93 8.26
C GLU A 398 4.62 10.38 9.17
N CYS A 399 3.70 11.22 8.70
CA CYS A 399 2.48 11.58 9.43
C CYS A 399 1.65 10.34 9.79
N PHE A 400 1.44 9.42 8.85
CA PHE A 400 0.76 8.14 9.14
C PHE A 400 1.51 7.34 10.22
N MET A 401 2.82 7.23 10.09
CA MET A 401 3.65 6.50 11.04
C MET A 401 3.59 7.11 12.45
N ASP A 402 3.46 8.44 12.58
CA ASP A 402 3.30 9.12 13.88
C ASP A 402 2.06 8.67 14.63
N LEU A 403 0.96 8.40 13.90
CA LEU A 403 -0.30 7.98 14.50
C LEU A 403 -0.17 6.65 15.26
N GLY A 404 0.78 5.78 14.86
CA GLY A 404 1.11 4.55 15.58
C GLY A 404 1.57 4.77 17.02
N SER A 405 1.99 6.00 17.36
CA SER A 405 2.48 6.35 18.68
C SER A 405 1.36 6.71 19.66
N PHE A 406 0.13 6.89 19.18
CA PHE A 406 -1.01 7.13 20.05
C PHE A 406 -1.56 5.78 20.56
N PRO A 407 -2.19 5.75 21.74
CA PRO A 407 -2.86 4.55 22.24
C PRO A 407 -3.95 4.03 21.31
N GLU A 408 -4.23 2.74 21.42
CA GLU A 408 -5.35 2.08 20.73
C GLU A 408 -6.69 2.67 21.19
N ASP A 409 -7.69 2.70 20.30
CA ASP A 409 -9.06 3.20 20.53
C ASP A 409 -9.19 4.65 21.04
N GLN A 410 -8.11 5.43 21.05
CA GLN A 410 -8.13 6.79 21.55
C GLN A 410 -8.60 7.78 20.47
N LYS A 411 -9.56 8.63 20.83
CA LYS A 411 -9.89 9.85 20.08
C LYS A 411 -8.78 10.87 20.25
N ILE A 412 -8.03 11.11 19.18
CA ILE A 412 -6.94 12.09 19.17
C ILE A 412 -7.50 13.43 18.66
N PRO A 413 -7.38 14.55 19.40
CA PRO A 413 -7.80 15.85 18.88
C PRO A 413 -7.06 16.18 17.58
N ALA A 414 -7.78 16.52 16.51
CA ALA A 414 -7.19 16.82 15.20
C ALA A 414 -6.22 18.02 15.29
N THR A 415 -6.57 19.03 16.07
CA THR A 415 -5.72 20.21 16.33
C THR A 415 -4.36 19.83 16.93
N ALA A 416 -4.32 18.88 17.88
CA ALA A 416 -3.07 18.43 18.47
C ALA A 416 -2.15 17.75 17.45
N LEU A 417 -2.71 16.96 16.53
CA LEU A 417 -1.95 16.34 15.44
C LEU A 417 -1.45 17.36 14.42
N ILE A 418 -2.28 18.36 14.08
CA ILE A 418 -1.92 19.45 13.17
C ILE A 418 -0.73 20.24 13.73
N ASP A 419 -0.81 20.67 14.99
CA ASP A 419 0.27 21.42 15.65
C ASP A 419 1.55 20.57 15.78
N MET A 420 1.40 19.30 16.15
CA MET A 420 2.52 18.36 16.25
C MET A 420 3.23 18.19 14.89
N TRP A 421 2.49 18.01 13.80
CA TRP A 421 3.08 17.83 12.47
C TRP A 421 3.69 19.12 11.90
N GLU A 422 3.09 20.29 12.15
CA GLU A 422 3.68 21.58 11.77
C GLU A 422 5.07 21.76 12.40
N GLU A 423 5.21 21.45 13.69
CA GLU A 423 6.47 21.58 14.42
C GLU A 423 7.48 20.47 14.07
N LEU A 424 7.06 19.20 14.05
CA LEU A 424 7.95 18.06 13.77
C LEU A 424 8.56 18.11 12.37
N TYR A 425 7.77 18.54 11.38
CA TYR A 425 8.18 18.58 9.98
C TYR A 425 8.55 19.98 9.48
N LYS A 426 8.51 21.00 10.37
CA LYS A 426 8.87 22.39 10.06
C LYS A 426 8.15 22.89 8.81
N LEU A 427 6.85 22.64 8.75
CA LEU A 427 6.04 22.98 7.58
C LEU A 427 5.91 24.50 7.43
N HIS A 428 5.87 25.23 8.56
CA HIS A 428 5.82 26.70 8.61
C HIS A 428 4.69 27.28 7.76
N THR A 429 3.54 26.60 7.71
CA THR A 429 2.40 26.96 6.87
C THR A 429 1.16 27.37 7.63
N GLY A 430 1.26 27.54 8.95
CA GLY A 430 0.10 27.93 9.77
C GLY A 430 -0.99 26.86 9.78
N GLY A 431 -0.60 25.58 9.68
CA GLY A 431 -1.50 24.42 9.74
C GLY A 431 -1.92 23.87 8.37
N VAL A 432 -1.77 24.63 7.28
CA VAL A 432 -2.36 24.27 5.97
C VAL A 432 -1.83 22.93 5.44
N PHE A 433 -0.53 22.70 5.44
CA PHE A 433 0.01 21.41 4.97
C PHE A 433 -0.30 20.26 5.92
N ALA A 434 -0.32 20.49 7.23
CA ALA A 434 -0.68 19.45 8.20
C ALA A 434 -2.16 19.05 8.08
N ILE A 435 -3.06 20.02 7.85
CA ILE A 435 -4.48 19.80 7.55
C ILE A 435 -4.62 19.00 6.25
N ASN A 436 -3.91 19.39 5.19
CA ASN A 436 -3.95 18.66 3.92
C ASN A 436 -3.46 17.21 4.09
N ASN A 437 -2.41 16.98 4.87
CA ASN A 437 -1.95 15.62 5.19
C ASN A 437 -3.02 14.84 5.96
N LEU A 438 -3.69 15.47 6.93
CA LEU A 438 -4.76 14.85 7.71
C LEU A 438 -5.92 14.41 6.80
N GLN A 439 -6.39 15.31 5.93
CA GLN A 439 -7.45 15.03 4.97
C GLN A 439 -7.05 13.93 4.00
N GLU A 440 -5.83 13.99 3.45
CA GLU A 440 -5.32 12.98 2.54
C GLU A 440 -5.24 11.60 3.21
N LEU A 441 -4.77 11.50 4.47
CA LEU A 441 -4.80 10.23 5.21
C LEU A 441 -6.23 9.73 5.43
N SER A 442 -7.18 10.62 5.72
CA SER A 442 -8.60 10.27 5.84
C SER A 442 -9.15 9.74 4.52
N PHE A 443 -8.91 10.42 3.40
CA PHE A 443 -9.35 9.97 2.08
C PHE A 443 -8.73 8.64 1.68
N ARG A 444 -7.58 8.27 2.23
CA ARG A 444 -6.95 6.97 2.00
C ARG A 444 -7.45 5.86 2.94
N ASN A 445 -8.48 6.14 3.74
CA ASN A 445 -8.92 5.29 4.85
C ASN A 445 -7.76 4.85 5.76
N LEU A 446 -6.74 5.69 5.89
CA LEU A 446 -5.62 5.43 6.80
C LEU A 446 -5.89 5.97 8.21
N LEU A 447 -6.92 6.80 8.35
CA LEU A 447 -7.52 7.24 9.60
C LEU A 447 -9.00 7.59 9.36
N THR A 448 -9.75 7.77 10.44
CA THR A 448 -11.14 8.26 10.41
C THR A 448 -11.24 9.59 11.14
N LEU A 449 -11.89 10.57 10.53
CA LEU A 449 -12.27 11.83 11.16
C LEU A 449 -13.68 11.71 11.75
N VAL A 450 -13.84 12.19 12.98
CA VAL A 450 -15.10 12.17 13.74
C VAL A 450 -15.33 13.54 14.37
N ASP A 451 -16.39 14.22 13.96
CA ASP A 451 -16.80 15.49 14.56
C ASP A 451 -17.69 15.25 15.79
N ALA A 452 -17.39 15.95 16.89
CA ALA A 452 -18.16 15.87 18.13
C ALA A 452 -19.43 16.73 18.13
N ARG A 453 -19.50 17.75 17.26
CA ARG A 453 -20.67 18.62 17.08
C ARG A 453 -21.10 18.60 15.62
N LYS A 454 -22.39 18.33 15.40
CA LYS A 454 -23.06 18.50 14.10
C LYS A 454 -23.93 19.76 14.17
N ASP A 455 -23.32 20.91 14.37
CA ASP A 455 -24.05 22.16 14.18
C ASP A 455 -23.81 22.62 12.73
N GLU A 456 -24.88 22.70 11.95
CA GLU A 456 -24.88 23.10 10.52
C GLU A 456 -24.41 24.56 10.29
N SER A 457 -24.00 25.26 11.35
CA SER A 457 -23.63 26.68 11.33
C SER A 457 -22.13 26.96 11.42
N ASP A 458 -21.27 25.96 11.59
CA ASP A 458 -19.84 26.21 11.72
C ASP A 458 -19.20 26.45 10.35
N VAL A 459 -18.68 27.66 10.20
CA VAL A 459 -17.90 28.13 9.07
C VAL A 459 -16.73 27.17 8.84
N ASP A 460 -16.67 26.66 7.62
CA ASP A 460 -15.62 25.81 7.04
C ASP A 460 -14.22 26.11 7.61
N GLY A 461 -13.58 25.10 8.24
CA GLY A 461 -12.15 25.12 8.58
C GLY A 461 -11.76 24.99 10.06
N CYS A 462 -12.68 24.84 11.01
CA CYS A 462 -12.32 24.73 12.43
C CYS A 462 -12.27 23.29 12.94
N TYR A 463 -11.08 22.69 13.02
CA TYR A 463 -10.84 21.32 13.52
C TYR A 463 -10.96 21.18 15.06
N ASN A 464 -11.49 22.19 15.76
CA ASN A 464 -11.50 22.24 17.23
C ASN A 464 -12.36 21.15 17.88
N ASP A 465 -13.43 20.72 17.21
CA ASP A 465 -14.32 19.65 17.67
C ASP A 465 -14.15 18.36 16.83
N THR A 466 -13.09 18.27 16.01
CA THR A 466 -12.78 17.10 15.19
C THR A 466 -11.77 16.19 15.87
N TYR A 467 -12.04 14.89 15.87
CA TYR A 467 -11.18 13.86 16.43
C TYR A 467 -10.72 12.89 15.34
N VAL A 468 -9.50 12.42 15.48
CA VAL A 468 -8.87 11.40 14.65
C VAL A 468 -8.93 10.07 15.39
N MET A 469 -9.39 9.04 14.68
CA MET A 469 -9.38 7.65 15.10
C MET A 469 -8.54 6.85 14.11
N LEU A 470 -7.63 6.01 14.61
CA LEU A 470 -6.85 5.09 13.79
C LEU A 470 -7.41 3.68 13.95
N HIS A 471 -7.55 2.93 12.85
CA HIS A 471 -7.92 1.52 12.93
C HIS A 471 -6.76 0.69 13.50
N ASP A 472 -7.07 -0.25 14.38
CA ASP A 472 -6.07 -0.98 15.18
C ASP A 472 -5.04 -1.74 14.33
N LEU A 473 -5.44 -2.43 13.25
CA LEU A 473 -4.46 -3.08 12.36
C LEU A 473 -3.60 -2.08 11.57
N LEU A 474 -4.09 -0.87 11.31
CA LEU A 474 -3.29 0.17 10.67
C LEU A 474 -2.30 0.77 11.68
N ARG A 475 -2.72 0.90 12.94
CA ARG A 475 -1.84 1.26 14.07
C ARG A 475 -0.73 0.23 14.25
N GLU A 476 -1.09 -1.05 14.32
CA GLU A 476 -0.13 -2.16 14.40
C GLU A 476 0.83 -2.16 13.20
N LEU A 477 0.35 -1.80 12.00
CA LEU A 477 1.20 -1.73 10.82
C LEU A 477 2.23 -0.60 10.94
N ALA A 478 1.82 0.57 11.44
CA ALA A 478 2.74 1.68 11.71
C ALA A 478 3.81 1.30 12.75
N ILE A 479 3.40 0.62 13.84
CA ILE A 479 4.31 0.13 14.88
C ILE A 479 5.27 -0.91 14.31
N TYR A 480 4.75 -1.88 13.57
CA TYR A 480 5.52 -2.94 12.93
C TYR A 480 6.57 -2.37 11.97
N GLN A 481 6.18 -1.44 11.10
CA GLN A 481 7.08 -0.75 10.17
C GLN A 481 8.17 0.03 10.93
N SER A 482 7.81 0.74 12.00
CA SER A 482 8.79 1.44 12.84
C SER A 482 9.72 0.47 13.55
N SER A 483 9.28 -0.76 13.82
CA SER A 483 10.07 -1.77 14.52
C SER A 483 11.15 -2.43 13.65
N GLN A 484 11.08 -2.28 12.32
CA GLN A 484 12.06 -2.82 11.38
C GLN A 484 13.42 -2.11 11.47
N GLU A 485 13.44 -0.86 11.93
CA GLU A 485 14.67 -0.11 12.15
C GLU A 485 15.29 -0.48 13.52
N PRO A 486 16.64 -0.48 13.63
CA PRO A 486 17.31 -0.56 14.93
C PRO A 486 16.82 0.53 15.88
N ILE A 487 16.67 0.22 17.16
CA ILE A 487 15.99 1.09 18.12
C ILE A 487 16.60 2.49 18.23
N GLU A 488 17.91 2.60 18.03
CA GLU A 488 18.68 3.84 18.07
C GLU A 488 18.36 4.76 16.89
N GLN A 489 17.91 4.18 15.76
CA GLN A 489 17.59 4.87 14.52
C GLN A 489 16.09 5.19 14.39
N ARG A 490 15.25 4.58 15.24
CA ARG A 490 13.80 4.78 15.18
C ARG A 490 13.45 6.23 15.46
N LYS A 491 12.68 6.82 14.54
CA LYS A 491 12.12 8.18 14.69
C LYS A 491 11.03 8.23 15.77
N ARG A 492 10.41 7.09 16.08
CA ARG A 492 9.30 6.94 17.04
C ARG A 492 9.66 5.88 18.06
N LEU A 493 9.61 6.24 19.34
CA LEU A 493 9.77 5.30 20.44
C LEU A 493 8.44 5.17 21.16
N ILE A 494 7.95 3.94 21.26
CA ILE A 494 6.72 3.61 21.97
C ILE A 494 7.13 2.75 23.16
N VAL A 495 6.86 3.25 24.35
CA VAL A 495 7.22 2.62 25.61
C VAL A 495 5.96 2.34 26.37
N ASP A 496 5.66 1.06 26.57
CA ASP A 496 4.60 0.65 27.47
C ASP A 496 5.20 0.28 28.83
N LEU A 497 4.84 1.04 29.85
CA LEU A 497 5.21 0.81 31.25
C LEU A 497 4.07 0.17 32.04
N SER A 498 2.95 -0.18 31.40
CA SER A 498 1.88 -0.94 32.02
C SER A 498 2.43 -2.29 32.50
N GLY A 499 2.37 -2.54 33.82
CA GLY A 499 3.01 -3.70 34.45
C GLY A 499 4.39 -3.45 35.09
N GLY A 500 4.88 -2.21 35.13
CA GLY A 500 6.06 -1.80 35.91
C GLY A 500 7.40 -2.32 35.38
N LYS A 501 7.44 -2.86 34.16
CA LYS A 501 8.66 -3.31 33.49
C LYS A 501 9.17 -2.22 32.56
N VAL A 502 10.32 -1.65 32.90
CA VAL A 502 11.03 -0.72 32.02
C VAL A 502 11.79 -1.56 30.97
N PRO A 503 11.77 -1.18 29.68
CA PRO A 503 12.50 -1.92 28.66
C PRO A 503 14.01 -1.96 28.93
N ASN A 504 14.65 -3.10 28.67
CA ASN A 504 16.07 -3.30 28.96
C ASN A 504 16.97 -2.24 28.30
N TRP A 505 16.64 -1.85 27.07
CA TRP A 505 17.37 -0.80 26.33
C TRP A 505 17.31 0.56 27.05
N TRP A 506 16.23 0.88 27.74
CA TRP A 506 16.09 2.14 28.49
C TRP A 506 17.07 2.21 29.68
N THR A 507 17.31 1.08 30.34
CA THR A 507 18.24 0.99 31.48
C THR A 507 19.72 0.85 31.07
N GLN A 508 19.99 0.34 29.87
CA GLN A 508 21.34 0.18 29.33
C GLN A 508 21.84 1.43 28.57
N ALA A 509 20.93 2.30 28.12
CA ALA A 509 21.21 3.41 27.21
C ALA A 509 21.77 4.69 27.87
N ASN A 510 22.37 4.63 29.05
CA ASN A 510 23.01 5.80 29.68
C ASN A 510 24.21 6.39 28.88
N GLN A 511 24.49 5.91 27.66
CA GLN A 511 25.57 6.39 26.78
C GLN A 511 25.22 6.50 25.28
N GLN A 512 23.97 6.27 24.84
CA GLN A 512 23.62 6.32 23.41
C GLN A 512 22.56 7.39 23.10
N HIS A 513 22.82 8.19 22.06
CA HIS A 513 21.85 9.16 21.53
C HIS A 513 20.82 8.45 20.65
N PHE A 514 19.54 8.63 20.94
CA PHE A 514 18.45 8.15 20.09
C PHE A 514 18.08 9.22 19.05
N GLY A 515 17.85 8.79 17.80
CA GLY A 515 17.32 9.64 16.72
C GLY A 515 15.82 9.92 16.82
N ALA A 516 15.20 9.63 17.97
CA ALA A 516 13.76 9.71 18.18
C ALA A 516 13.29 11.17 18.15
N ARG A 517 12.23 11.41 17.38
CA ARG A 517 11.53 12.70 17.30
C ARG A 517 10.24 12.69 18.12
N LEU A 518 9.67 11.50 18.30
CA LEU A 518 8.46 11.29 19.06
C LEU A 518 8.64 10.15 20.05
N LEU A 519 8.24 10.39 21.29
CA LEU A 519 8.26 9.44 22.38
C LEU A 519 6.86 9.32 22.96
N SER A 520 6.28 8.13 22.87
CA SER A 520 5.01 7.79 23.50
C SER A 520 5.28 6.90 24.71
N ILE A 521 4.73 7.27 25.85
CA ILE A 521 4.85 6.51 27.09
C ILE A 521 3.44 6.20 27.58
N SER A 522 3.08 4.92 27.54
CA SER A 522 1.87 4.42 28.19
C SER A 522 2.20 4.09 29.63
N THR A 523 1.54 4.76 30.57
CA THR A 523 1.61 4.43 32.00
C THR A 523 0.22 3.99 32.42
N GLY A 524 -0.02 2.67 32.47
CA GLY A 524 -1.27 2.17 33.05
C GLY A 524 -1.42 2.79 34.44
N TRP A 525 -2.56 3.44 34.72
CA TRP A 525 -2.86 4.30 35.87
C TRP A 525 -2.21 3.87 37.20
N LEU A 526 -0.93 4.21 37.38
CA LEU A 526 -0.20 4.14 38.64
C LEU A 526 0.85 5.23 38.58
N SER A 527 0.71 6.19 39.49
CA SER A 527 1.63 7.29 39.74
C SER A 527 3.07 6.77 39.90
N PHE A 528 3.94 7.05 38.93
CA PHE A 528 5.38 6.94 39.09
C PHE A 528 6.01 8.33 38.98
N SER A 529 6.75 8.72 40.02
CA SER A 529 7.64 9.87 39.97
C SER A 529 8.88 9.48 39.14
N LEU A 530 8.85 9.73 37.84
CA LEU A 530 10.06 9.67 37.02
C LEU A 530 10.69 11.06 36.99
N SER A 531 11.88 11.17 37.60
CA SER A 531 12.80 12.28 37.35
C SER A 531 13.30 12.15 35.91
N LEU A 532 12.60 12.79 34.97
CA LEU A 532 13.06 13.00 33.60
C LEU A 532 14.24 13.97 33.61
N ASN A 533 15.46 13.43 33.66
CA ASN A 533 16.62 14.17 33.19
C ASN A 533 16.66 14.03 31.67
N MET A 534 15.97 14.93 30.96
CA MET A 534 16.30 15.18 29.55
C MET A 534 17.65 15.89 29.52
N ILE A 535 18.63 15.32 28.82
CA ILE A 535 19.90 15.98 28.47
C ILE A 535 19.78 16.52 27.05
#